data_AF-A0A0K9N6J7-F1
#
_entry.id   AF-A0A0K9N6J7-F1
#
_cell.length_a   1.000
_cell.length_b   1.000
_cell.length_c   1.000
_cell.angle_alpha   90.00
_cell.angle_beta   90.00
_cell.angle_gamma   90.00
#
_symmetry.space_group_name_H-M   'P 1'
#
loop_
_entity.id
_entity.type
_entity.pdbx_description
1 polymer ?
#
loop_
_entity_poly.entity_id
_entity_poly.type
_entity_poly.pdbx_seq_one_letter_code
_entity_poly.pdbx_strand_id
1 'polypeptide(L)'
;MDNSLLNEYAAMKAEVKDLRRRISSLRHEIKKASAAYEDGKEGRGWGGRGSVRASGYPPSLFHKKQEKMMELVMLLECREIEFLDMTLEVERFIEAIGKSEMRIMFRLYYIEDFSYIKVADEMNQMFPRRSIAYTDENVKKRIQRYLAACG
;
A
#
# COMPACT_ATOMS: atom_id res chain seq x y z
N MET A 1 -21.48 -7.66 -11.76
CA MET A 1 -21.13 -6.79 -10.61
C MET A 1 -19.68 -6.98 -10.15
N ASP A 2 -19.16 -8.21 -10.19
CA ASP A 2 -17.99 -8.61 -9.40
C ASP A 2 -16.63 -8.09 -9.89
N ASN A 3 -16.50 -7.83 -11.20
CA ASN A 3 -15.27 -7.26 -11.74
C ASN A 3 -15.04 -5.81 -11.27
N SER A 4 -16.11 -5.07 -10.96
CA SER A 4 -16.00 -3.69 -10.45
C SER A 4 -15.39 -3.67 -9.05
N LEU A 5 -15.87 -4.55 -8.15
CA LEU A 5 -15.41 -4.66 -6.77
C LEU A 5 -13.91 -4.95 -6.70
N LEU A 6 -13.43 -5.96 -7.44
CA LEU A 6 -12.03 -6.38 -7.39
C LEU A 6 -11.08 -5.32 -8.00
N ASN A 7 -11.53 -4.59 -9.02
CA ASN A 7 -10.77 -3.50 -9.61
C ASN A 7 -10.65 -2.31 -8.65
N GLU A 8 -11.75 -1.93 -8.01
CA GLU A 8 -11.77 -0.85 -7.02
C GLU A 8 -10.95 -1.24 -5.77
N TYR A 9 -10.98 -2.51 -5.35
CA TYR A 9 -10.13 -3.04 -4.28
C TYR A 9 -8.63 -2.88 -4.59
N ALA A 10 -8.23 -3.24 -5.81
CA ALA A 10 -6.84 -3.07 -6.24
C ALA A 10 -6.43 -1.58 -6.29
N ALA A 11 -7.34 -0.70 -6.72
CA ALA A 11 -7.10 0.74 -6.73
C ALA A 11 -6.94 1.31 -5.31
N MET A 12 -7.83 0.94 -4.37
CA MET A 12 -7.76 1.40 -2.98
C MET A 12 -6.51 0.88 -2.27
N LYS A 13 -6.10 -0.36 -2.54
CA LYS A 13 -4.83 -0.92 -2.05
C LYS A 13 -3.62 -0.11 -2.53
N ALA A 14 -3.64 0.33 -3.80
CA ALA A 14 -2.60 1.18 -4.36
C ALA A 14 -2.61 2.59 -3.73
N GLU A 15 -3.79 3.16 -3.47
CA GLU A 15 -3.95 4.46 -2.81
C GLU A 15 -3.38 4.45 -1.38
N VAL A 16 -3.74 3.45 -0.56
CA VAL A 16 -3.20 3.29 0.80
C VAL A 16 -1.68 3.14 0.78
N LYS A 17 -1.16 2.32 -0.13
CA LYS A 17 0.29 2.13 -0.30
C LYS A 17 1.01 3.43 -0.67
N ASP A 18 0.40 4.23 -1.54
CA ASP A 18 0.94 5.52 -1.95
C ASP A 18 0.90 6.55 -0.81
N LEU A 19 -0.17 6.61 -0.02
CA LEU A 19 -0.25 7.45 1.19
C LEU A 19 0.86 7.12 2.19
N ARG A 20 1.08 5.82 2.46
CA ARG A 20 2.20 5.36 3.32
C ARG A 20 3.57 5.81 2.79
N ARG A 21 3.77 5.76 1.46
CA ARG A 21 5.01 6.25 0.83
C ARG A 21 5.19 7.77 0.96
N ARG A 22 4.12 8.55 0.76
CA ARG A 22 4.13 10.01 0.93
C ARG A 22 4.46 10.41 2.37
N ILE A 23 3.83 9.76 3.36
CA ILE A 23 4.13 9.95 4.79
C ILE A 23 5.58 9.61 5.10
N SER A 24 6.08 8.46 4.63
CA SER A 24 7.48 8.06 4.84
C SER A 24 8.47 9.08 4.26
N SER A 25 8.19 9.58 3.06
CA SER A 25 9.03 10.58 2.38
C SER A 25 9.04 11.91 3.15
N LEU A 26 7.87 12.41 3.55
CA LEU A 26 7.77 13.65 4.32
C LEU A 26 8.43 13.51 5.71
N ARG A 27 8.39 12.32 6.33
CA ARG A 27 9.04 12.05 7.61
C ARG A 27 10.55 12.15 7.49
N HIS A 28 11.09 11.64 6.39
CA HIS A 28 12.51 11.78 6.06
C HIS A 28 12.92 13.23 5.84
N GLU A 29 12.09 14.01 5.15
CA GLU A 29 12.33 15.46 4.98
C GLU A 29 12.32 16.23 6.29
N ILE A 30 11.35 15.96 7.17
CA ILE A 30 11.27 16.58 8.51
C ILE A 30 12.52 16.23 9.33
N LYS A 31 12.98 14.97 9.27
CA LYS A 31 14.21 14.53 9.96
C LYS A 31 15.44 15.29 9.46
N LYS A 32 15.60 15.45 8.14
CA LYS A 32 16.69 16.24 7.54
C LYS A 32 16.62 17.72 7.95
N ALA A 33 15.42 18.29 7.95
CA ALA A 33 15.21 19.67 8.36
C ALA A 33 15.58 19.91 9.84
N SER A 34 15.27 18.95 10.72
CA SER A 34 15.65 18.99 12.14
C SER A 34 17.17 18.99 12.31
N ALA A 35 17.87 18.08 11.63
CA ALA A 35 19.33 18.01 11.70
C ALA A 35 20.00 19.30 11.18
N ALA A 36 19.55 19.83 10.05
CA ALA A 36 20.06 21.10 9.52
C ALA A 36 19.77 22.31 10.44
N TYR A 37 18.67 22.27 11.19
CA TYR A 37 18.37 23.28 12.19
C TYR A 37 19.31 23.20 13.40
N GLU A 38 19.62 21.98 13.86
CA GLU A 38 20.54 21.70 14.97
C GLU A 38 22.00 22.02 14.62
N ASP A 39 22.51 21.56 13.47
CA ASP A 39 23.86 21.90 12.97
C ASP A 39 24.02 23.43 12.82
N GLY A 40 22.98 24.09 12.32
CA GLY A 40 22.91 25.55 12.23
C GLY A 40 22.86 26.25 13.59
N LYS A 41 22.58 25.55 14.70
CA LYS A 41 22.77 26.07 16.07
C LYS A 41 24.21 25.90 16.54
N GLU A 42 24.85 24.76 16.30
CA GLU A 42 26.23 24.49 16.74
C GLU A 42 27.25 25.39 16.02
N GLY A 43 27.01 25.74 14.76
CA GLY A 43 27.82 26.73 14.02
C GLY A 43 27.70 28.18 14.52
N ARG A 44 26.88 28.46 15.54
CA ARG A 44 26.72 29.77 16.19
C ARG A 44 27.72 29.98 17.34
N GLY A 45 29.01 29.87 17.03
CA GLY A 45 30.08 30.43 17.87
C GLY A 45 30.23 31.95 17.66
N TRP A 46 30.62 32.68 18.71
CA TRP A 46 30.70 34.15 18.77
C TRP A 46 31.69 34.74 17.74
N GLY A 47 31.18 35.18 16.58
CA GLY A 47 31.91 36.02 15.63
C GLY A 47 31.62 37.49 15.93
N GLY A 48 32.67 38.29 16.18
CA GLY A 48 32.57 39.69 16.59
C GLY A 48 31.71 40.59 15.69
N ARG A 49 31.38 41.77 16.25
CA ARG A 49 30.53 42.86 15.71
C ARG A 49 30.59 42.98 14.18
N GLY A 50 29.63 42.35 13.48
CA GLY A 50 29.47 42.50 12.03
C GLY A 50 28.80 41.36 11.27
N SER A 51 28.58 40.18 11.86
CA SER A 51 28.05 39.02 11.13
C SER A 51 26.57 38.74 11.44
N VAL A 52 25.64 39.18 10.58
CA VAL A 52 24.27 38.64 10.57
C VAL A 52 24.32 37.21 10.01
N ARG A 53 24.41 36.20 10.87
CA ARG A 53 24.22 34.79 10.47
C ARG A 53 22.76 34.40 10.62
N ALA A 54 21.97 34.72 9.59
CA ALA A 54 20.66 34.08 9.40
C ALA A 54 20.85 32.93 8.40
N SER A 55 21.27 31.76 8.89
CA SER A 55 21.23 30.55 8.07
C SER A 55 20.98 29.33 8.95
N GLY A 56 19.72 29.14 9.31
CA GLY A 56 19.18 27.89 9.80
C GLY A 56 17.85 27.61 9.10
N TYR A 57 17.41 26.36 9.07
CA TYR A 57 16.11 25.99 8.52
C TYR A 57 14.98 26.79 9.22
N PRO A 58 14.05 27.46 8.49
CA PRO A 58 13.06 28.32 9.12
C PRO A 58 12.09 27.54 10.02
N PRO A 59 11.94 27.90 11.32
CA PRO A 59 11.02 27.22 12.23
C PRO A 59 9.57 27.17 11.73
N SER A 60 9.11 28.22 11.04
CA SER A 60 7.75 28.27 10.45
C SER A 60 7.55 27.23 9.36
N LEU A 61 8.57 26.93 8.55
CA LEU A 61 8.51 25.86 7.54
C LEU A 61 8.56 24.47 8.20
N PHE A 62 9.22 24.34 9.35
CA PHE A 62 9.27 23.10 10.12
C PHE A 62 7.89 22.73 10.65
N HIS A 63 7.23 23.68 11.34
CA HIS A 63 5.88 23.46 11.88
C HIS A 63 4.87 23.16 10.77
N LYS A 64 4.89 23.91 9.65
CA LYS A 64 4.01 23.63 8.50
C LYS A 64 4.17 22.21 7.95
N LYS A 65 5.40 21.68 7.90
CA LYS A 65 5.62 20.29 7.47
C LYS A 65 5.05 19.29 8.48
N GLN A 66 5.14 19.57 9.78
CA GLN A 66 4.54 18.73 10.82
C GLN A 66 3.01 18.74 10.75
N GLU A 67 2.39 19.90 10.51
CA GLU A 67 0.94 20.00 10.29
C GLU A 67 0.49 19.16 9.09
N LYS A 68 1.18 19.29 7.94
CA LYS A 68 0.89 18.47 6.75
C LYS A 68 1.12 16.98 6.96
N MET A 69 2.08 16.62 7.80
CA MET A 69 2.26 15.23 8.22
C MET A 69 1.05 14.71 8.98
N MET A 70 0.54 15.49 9.95
CA MET A 70 -0.64 15.11 10.72
C MET A 70 -1.87 14.96 9.83
N GLU A 71 -2.09 15.89 8.89
CA GLU A 71 -3.16 15.80 7.89
C GLU A 71 -3.07 14.50 7.07
N LEU A 72 -1.86 14.15 6.59
CA LEU A 72 -1.66 12.92 5.82
C LEU A 72 -1.87 11.66 6.65
N VAL A 73 -1.45 11.65 7.93
CA VAL A 73 -1.66 10.52 8.84
C VAL A 73 -3.14 10.31 9.10
N MET A 74 -3.91 11.36 9.39
CA MET A 74 -5.37 11.26 9.55
C MET A 74 -6.05 10.75 8.28
N LEU A 75 -5.63 11.26 7.11
CA LEU A 75 -6.14 10.77 5.83
C LEU A 75 -5.83 9.28 5.62
N LEU A 76 -4.61 8.84 5.95
CA LEU A 76 -4.23 7.43 5.87
C LEU A 76 -5.12 6.57 6.78
N GLU A 77 -5.35 6.97 8.03
CA GLU A 77 -6.20 6.22 8.96
C GLU A 77 -7.62 6.06 8.44
N CYS A 78 -8.24 7.14 7.91
CA CYS A 78 -9.56 7.06 7.29
C CYS A 78 -9.56 6.09 6.10
N ARG A 79 -8.57 6.18 5.21
CA ARG A 79 -8.48 5.29 4.04
C ARG A 79 -8.17 3.84 4.40
N GLU A 80 -7.43 3.59 5.47
CA GLU A 80 -7.18 2.24 5.97
C GLU A 80 -8.46 1.60 6.52
N ILE A 81 -9.34 2.37 7.17
CA ILE A 81 -10.66 1.89 7.60
C ILE A 81 -11.54 1.55 6.39
N GLU A 82 -11.66 2.46 5.41
CA GLU A 82 -12.40 2.19 4.17
C GLU A 82 -11.85 0.94 3.45
N PHE A 83 -10.54 0.78 3.41
CA PHE A 83 -9.88 -0.39 2.81
C PHE A 83 -10.17 -1.68 3.59
N LEU A 84 -10.30 -1.63 4.91
CA LEU A 84 -10.72 -2.79 5.71
C LEU A 84 -12.15 -3.21 5.38
N ASP A 85 -13.08 -2.26 5.28
CA ASP A 85 -14.47 -2.55 4.90
C ASP A 85 -14.54 -3.21 3.52
N MET A 86 -13.78 -2.68 2.56
CA MET A 86 -13.70 -3.25 1.22
C MET A 86 -13.01 -4.62 1.20
N THR A 87 -12.00 -4.84 2.05
CA THR A 87 -11.39 -6.16 2.22
C THR A 87 -12.41 -7.18 2.68
N LEU A 88 -13.29 -6.81 3.62
CA LEU A 88 -14.36 -7.68 4.07
C LEU A 88 -15.38 -7.97 2.95
N GLU A 89 -15.68 -7.01 2.08
CA GLU A 89 -16.52 -7.24 0.89
C GLU A 89 -15.89 -8.24 -0.07
N VAL A 90 -14.60 -8.11 -0.35
CA VAL A 90 -13.86 -9.04 -1.22
C VAL A 90 -13.81 -10.44 -0.60
N GLU A 91 -13.52 -10.57 0.69
CA GLU A 91 -13.53 -11.87 1.38
C GLU A 91 -14.92 -12.52 1.33
N ARG A 92 -16.01 -11.75 1.53
CA ARG A 92 -17.39 -12.26 1.37
C ARG A 92 -17.68 -12.70 -0.06
N PHE A 93 -17.24 -11.93 -1.05
CA PHE A 93 -17.35 -12.31 -2.46
C PHE A 93 -16.63 -13.63 -2.74
N ILE A 94 -15.40 -13.77 -2.24
CA ILE A 94 -14.63 -15.00 -2.42
C ILE A 94 -15.31 -16.18 -1.70
N GLU A 95 -15.84 -15.99 -0.50
CA GLU A 95 -16.53 -17.07 0.23
C GLU A 95 -17.80 -17.55 -0.47
N ALA A 96 -18.48 -16.68 -1.22
CA ALA A 96 -19.64 -17.05 -2.03
C ALA A 96 -19.29 -17.96 -3.23
N ILE A 97 -18.02 -18.08 -3.62
CA ILE A 97 -17.61 -18.96 -4.71
C ILE A 97 -17.79 -20.43 -4.28
N GLY A 98 -18.69 -21.16 -4.93
CA GLY A 98 -19.05 -22.53 -4.50
C GLY A 98 -17.90 -23.55 -4.51
N LYS A 99 -16.94 -23.41 -5.44
CA LYS A 99 -15.79 -24.34 -5.55
C LYS A 99 -14.63 -23.88 -4.65
N SER A 100 -14.27 -24.68 -3.65
CA SER A 100 -13.17 -24.38 -2.71
C SER A 100 -11.82 -24.16 -3.40
N GLU A 101 -11.50 -24.94 -4.43
CA GLU A 101 -10.29 -24.77 -5.24
C GLU A 101 -10.24 -23.39 -5.92
N MET A 102 -11.40 -22.87 -6.36
CA MET A 102 -11.48 -21.51 -6.92
C MET A 102 -11.36 -20.44 -5.82
N ARG A 103 -11.92 -20.67 -4.62
CA ARG A 103 -11.74 -19.76 -3.48
C ARG A 103 -10.27 -19.55 -3.13
N ILE A 104 -9.53 -20.64 -3.01
CA ILE A 104 -8.09 -20.60 -2.71
C ILE A 104 -7.34 -19.81 -3.80
N MET A 105 -7.62 -20.11 -5.08
CA MET A 105 -7.02 -19.40 -6.21
C MET A 105 -7.29 -17.89 -6.17
N PHE A 106 -8.52 -17.48 -5.83
CA PHE A 106 -8.88 -16.07 -5.71
C PHE A 106 -8.21 -15.39 -4.50
N ARG A 107 -8.14 -16.06 -3.33
CA ARG A 107 -7.45 -15.52 -2.15
C ARG A 107 -5.97 -15.29 -2.45
N LEU A 108 -5.29 -16.27 -3.02
CA LEU A 108 -3.87 -16.15 -3.38
C LEU A 108 -3.64 -14.98 -4.36
N TYR A 109 -4.52 -14.80 -5.34
CA TYR A 109 -4.34 -13.74 -6.33
C TYR A 109 -4.70 -12.34 -5.79
N TYR A 110 -5.91 -12.16 -5.25
CA TYR A 110 -6.44 -10.84 -4.89
C TYR A 110 -6.06 -10.39 -3.48
N ILE A 111 -6.02 -11.29 -2.50
CA ILE A 111 -5.72 -10.94 -1.10
C ILE A 111 -4.20 -10.91 -0.89
N GLU A 112 -3.50 -11.97 -1.31
CA GLU A 112 -2.06 -12.15 -1.09
C GLU A 112 -1.17 -11.48 -2.16
N ASP A 113 -1.76 -10.88 -3.19
CA ASP A 113 -1.05 -10.25 -4.33
C ASP A 113 -0.10 -11.20 -5.10
N PHE A 114 -0.37 -12.51 -5.12
CA PHE A 114 0.50 -13.43 -5.85
C PHE A 114 0.32 -13.28 -7.36
N SER A 115 1.43 -13.31 -8.10
CA SER A 115 1.40 -13.41 -9.56
C SER A 115 0.77 -14.73 -9.98
N TYR A 116 0.25 -14.83 -11.21
CA TYR A 116 -0.33 -16.08 -11.72
C TYR A 116 0.63 -17.28 -11.62
N ILE A 117 1.94 -17.04 -11.80
CA ILE A 117 2.98 -18.06 -11.64
C ILE A 117 3.03 -18.53 -10.18
N LYS A 118 3.12 -17.60 -9.22
CA LYS A 118 3.17 -17.95 -7.81
C LYS A 118 1.88 -18.62 -7.32
N VAL A 119 0.72 -18.18 -7.80
CA VAL A 119 -0.57 -18.86 -7.54
C VAL A 119 -0.51 -20.30 -8.06
N ALA A 120 0.01 -20.52 -9.27
CA ALA A 120 0.14 -21.87 -9.82
C ALA A 120 1.05 -22.76 -8.96
N ASP A 121 2.20 -22.24 -8.52
CA ASP A 121 3.13 -22.96 -7.65
C ASP A 121 2.48 -23.36 -6.32
N GLU A 122 1.83 -22.43 -5.64
CA GLU A 122 1.10 -22.69 -4.38
C GLU A 122 -0.03 -23.70 -4.57
N MET A 123 -0.80 -23.56 -5.66
CA MET A 123 -1.88 -24.51 -5.99
C MET A 123 -1.33 -25.91 -6.31
N ASN A 124 -0.18 -26.03 -6.97
CA ASN A 124 0.46 -27.32 -7.22
C ASN A 124 0.96 -27.97 -5.92
N GLN A 125 1.48 -27.19 -4.98
CA GLN A 125 1.88 -27.67 -3.65
C GLN A 125 0.67 -28.15 -2.83
N MET A 126 -0.44 -27.43 -2.87
CA MET A 126 -1.67 -27.79 -2.14
C MET A 126 -2.42 -28.98 -2.78
N PHE A 127 -2.35 -29.13 -4.11
CA PHE A 127 -3.06 -30.19 -4.84
C PHE A 127 -2.10 -31.08 -5.66
N PRO A 128 -1.19 -31.82 -5.00
CA PRO A 128 -0.11 -32.55 -5.67
C PRO A 128 -0.60 -33.73 -6.53
N ARG A 129 -1.84 -34.18 -6.33
CA ARG A 129 -2.44 -35.32 -7.06
C ARG A 129 -3.31 -34.90 -8.25
N ARG A 130 -3.33 -33.60 -8.59
CA ARG A 130 -4.11 -33.11 -9.72
C ARG A 130 -3.56 -33.68 -11.03
N SER A 131 -4.43 -34.22 -11.88
CA SER A 131 -4.02 -34.84 -13.15
C SER A 131 -3.34 -33.86 -14.12
N ILE A 132 -3.73 -32.58 -14.09
CA ILE A 132 -3.11 -31.51 -14.89
C ILE A 132 -2.59 -30.47 -13.91
N ALA A 133 -1.28 -30.21 -13.95
CA ALA A 133 -0.66 -29.20 -13.11
C ALA A 133 -1.24 -27.79 -13.37
N TYR A 134 -1.24 -26.94 -12.35
CA TYR A 134 -1.49 -25.52 -12.53
C TYR A 134 -0.33 -24.89 -13.29
N THR A 135 -0.67 -23.97 -14.19
CA THR A 135 0.25 -23.08 -14.88
C THR A 135 -0.31 -21.67 -14.76
N ASP A 136 0.55 -20.67 -14.87
CA ASP A 136 0.15 -19.26 -14.85
C ASP A 136 -0.99 -18.97 -15.86
N GLU A 137 -0.87 -19.51 -17.07
CA GLU A 137 -1.86 -19.32 -18.12
C GLU A 137 -3.20 -20.00 -17.81
N ASN A 138 -3.19 -21.20 -17.21
CA ASN A 138 -4.43 -21.88 -16.86
C ASN A 138 -5.11 -21.27 -15.62
N VAL A 139 -4.34 -20.76 -14.66
CA VAL A 139 -4.84 -19.98 -13.51
C VAL A 139 -5.52 -18.71 -14.02
N LYS A 140 -4.82 -17.92 -14.85
CA LYS A 140 -5.36 -16.69 -15.45
C LYS A 140 -6.68 -16.94 -16.17
N LYS A 141 -6.73 -17.93 -17.06
CA LYS A 141 -7.96 -18.30 -17.80
C LYS A 141 -9.09 -18.73 -16.88
N ARG A 142 -8.81 -19.45 -15.80
CA ARG A 142 -9.83 -19.88 -14.83
C ARG A 142 -10.45 -18.70 -14.09
N ILE A 143 -9.62 -17.76 -13.62
CA ILE A 143 -10.09 -16.52 -12.97
C ILE A 143 -10.93 -15.71 -13.96
N GLN A 144 -10.44 -15.49 -15.18
CA GLN A 144 -11.17 -14.73 -16.21
C GLN A 144 -12.52 -15.36 -16.57
N ARG A 145 -12.57 -16.68 -16.77
CA ARG A 145 -13.82 -17.40 -17.06
C ARG A 145 -14.82 -17.30 -15.91
N TYR A 146 -14.34 -17.38 -14.67
CA TYR A 146 -15.19 -17.22 -13.50
C TYR A 146 -15.82 -15.82 -13.48
N LEU A 147 -15.00 -14.77 -13.60
CA LEU A 147 -15.49 -13.39 -13.61
C LEU A 147 -16.43 -13.09 -14.78
N ALA A 148 -16.18 -13.67 -15.95
CA ALA A 148 -17.05 -13.51 -17.11
C ALA A 148 -18.41 -14.21 -16.96
N ALA A 149 -18.48 -15.30 -16.16
CA ALA A 149 -19.71 -16.03 -15.90
C ALA A 149 -20.58 -15.39 -14.81
N CYS A 150 -19.98 -14.55 -13.94
CA CYS A 150 -20.69 -13.80 -12.89
C CYS A 150 -21.07 -12.36 -13.30
N GLY A 151 -20.73 -11.96 -14.54
CA GLY A 151 -21.10 -10.67 -15.13
C GLY A 151 -22.48 -10.69 -15.75
#